data_AF-A0A354YXR8-F1
#
_entry.id   AF-A0A354YXR8-F1
#
_cell.length_a   1.000
_cell.length_b   1.000
_cell.length_c   1.000
_cell.angle_alpha   90.00
_cell.angle_beta   90.00
_cell.angle_gamma   90.00
#
_symmetry.space_group_name_H-M   'P 1'
#
loop_
_entity.id
_entity.type
_entity.pdbx_description
1 polymer ?
#
loop_
_entity_poly.entity_id
_entity_poly.type
_entity_poly.pdbx_seq_one_letter_code
_entity_poly.pdbx_strand_id
1 'polypeptide(L)'
;MSSGLPTASSFPSAKSLRNETHNELLAALATLGDRERNIIAMRFAANLKNREIASLLGLSENNVGIIVYRSLRQLREILANKEGNHDRV
;
A
#
# COMPACT_ATOMS: atom_id res chain seq x y z
N MET A 1 -21.23 17.14 -32.03
CA MET A 1 -21.30 17.48 -30.59
C MET A 1 -20.78 16.29 -29.83
N SER A 2 -19.63 16.44 -29.15
CA SER A 2 -18.91 15.33 -28.50
C SER A 2 -19.65 14.92 -27.22
N SER A 3 -20.23 13.72 -27.21
CA SER A 3 -20.82 13.12 -26.01
C SER A 3 -19.70 12.57 -25.12
N GLY A 4 -19.29 13.34 -24.13
CA GLY A 4 -18.39 12.91 -23.07
C GLY A 4 -19.05 11.85 -22.21
N LEU A 5 -18.65 10.58 -22.39
CA LEU A 5 -19.01 9.51 -21.47
C LEU A 5 -18.51 9.88 -20.06
N PRO A 6 -19.35 9.82 -19.02
CA PRO A 6 -18.91 10.01 -17.65
C PRO A 6 -17.86 8.94 -17.35
N THR A 7 -16.63 9.38 -17.13
CA THR A 7 -15.54 8.52 -16.67
C THR A 7 -15.98 7.88 -15.36
N ALA A 8 -15.63 6.60 -15.17
CA ALA A 8 -16.10 5.79 -14.04
C ALA A 8 -15.88 6.43 -12.64
N SER A 9 -15.04 7.46 -12.55
CA SER A 9 -14.78 8.26 -11.34
C SER A 9 -15.96 9.10 -10.83
N SER A 10 -16.97 9.40 -11.66
CA SER A 10 -18.14 10.19 -11.23
C SER A 10 -19.28 9.36 -10.63
N PHE A 11 -19.20 8.03 -10.68
CA PHE A 11 -20.23 7.18 -10.08
C PHE A 11 -20.03 7.10 -8.56
N PRO A 12 -21.06 7.39 -7.74
CA PRO A 12 -20.97 7.32 -6.28
C PRO A 12 -20.47 5.96 -5.78
N SER A 13 -20.86 4.87 -6.43
CA SER A 13 -20.42 3.51 -6.11
C SER A 13 -18.91 3.31 -6.31
N ALA A 14 -18.35 3.80 -7.42
CA ALA A 14 -16.92 3.70 -7.70
C ALA A 14 -16.07 4.57 -6.77
N LYS A 15 -16.59 5.74 -6.37
CA LYS A 15 -15.94 6.62 -5.38
C LYS A 15 -15.95 5.97 -3.98
N SER A 16 -17.07 5.39 -3.56
CA SER A 16 -17.16 4.69 -2.28
C SER A 16 -16.22 3.48 -2.20
N LEU A 17 -16.14 2.66 -3.26
CA LEU A 17 -15.22 1.52 -3.31
C LEU A 17 -13.74 1.93 -3.23
N ARG A 18 -13.36 3.06 -3.84
CA ARG A 18 -12.01 3.61 -3.72
C ARG A 18 -11.69 4.08 -2.30
N ASN A 19 -12.66 4.66 -1.61
CA ASN A 19 -12.46 5.08 -0.23
C ASN A 19 -12.32 3.87 0.72
N GLU A 20 -13.09 2.80 0.49
CA GLU A 20 -13.00 1.53 1.22
C GLU A 20 -11.58 0.95 1.10
N THR A 21 -11.12 0.73 -0.14
CA THR A 21 -9.79 0.16 -0.42
C THR A 21 -8.65 1.03 0.11
N HIS A 22 -8.81 2.37 0.09
CA HIS A 22 -7.84 3.29 0.67
C HIS A 22 -7.77 3.14 2.20
N ASN A 23 -8.92 3.09 2.88
CA ASN A 23 -8.99 2.94 4.33
C ASN A 23 -8.42 1.59 4.80
N GLU A 24 -8.67 0.52 4.04
CA GLU A 24 -8.11 -0.80 4.33
C GLU A 24 -6.58 -0.81 4.23
N LEU A 25 -6.03 -0.18 3.19
CA LEU A 25 -4.59 -0.03 3.04
C LEU A 25 -3.98 0.79 4.19
N LEU A 26 -4.61 1.91 4.57
CA LEU A 26 -4.15 2.73 5.71
C LEU A 26 -4.16 1.93 7.01
N ALA A 27 -5.22 1.16 7.26
CA ALA A 27 -5.31 0.29 8.44
C ALA A 27 -4.22 -0.81 8.41
N ALA A 28 -3.95 -1.42 7.26
CA ALA A 28 -2.89 -2.41 7.12
C ALA A 28 -1.50 -1.80 7.35
N LEU A 29 -1.22 -0.62 6.79
CA LEU A 29 0.03 0.12 7.00
C LEU A 29 0.24 0.52 8.47
N ALA A 30 -0.84 0.74 9.22
CA ALA A 30 -0.78 1.03 10.65
C ALA A 30 -0.26 -0.16 11.47
N THR A 31 -0.34 -1.39 10.96
CA THR A 31 0.20 -2.60 11.62
C THR A 31 1.71 -2.77 11.47
N LEU A 32 2.33 -2.07 10.50
CA LEU A 32 3.78 -2.05 10.35
C LEU A 32 4.40 -1.15 11.42
N GLY A 33 5.58 -1.53 11.88
CA GLY A 33 6.39 -0.66 12.75
C GLY A 33 6.84 0.61 12.02
N ASP A 34 7.19 1.66 12.76
CA ASP A 34 7.51 2.98 12.19
C ASP A 34 8.65 2.92 11.15
N ARG A 35 9.67 2.12 11.43
CA ARG A 35 10.81 1.93 10.52
C ARG A 35 10.41 1.25 9.22
N GLU A 36 9.54 0.24 9.29
CA GLU A 36 9.04 -0.49 8.13
C GLU A 36 8.17 0.43 7.28
N ARG A 37 7.25 1.17 7.91
CA ARG A 37 6.38 2.14 7.25
C ARG A 37 7.19 3.23 6.55
N ASN A 38 8.24 3.76 7.18
CA ASN A 38 9.14 4.74 6.56
C ASN A 38 9.89 4.15 5.35
N ILE A 39 10.39 2.92 5.45
CA ILE A 39 11.04 2.24 4.32
C ILE A 39 10.07 2.01 3.16
N ILE A 40 8.83 1.62 3.44
CA ILE A 40 7.77 1.47 2.44
C ILE A 40 7.41 2.80 1.80
N ALA A 41 7.24 3.87 2.58
CA ALA A 41 6.98 5.22 2.07
C ALA A 41 8.11 5.69 1.15
N MET A 42 9.37 5.51 1.55
CA MET A 42 10.51 5.85 0.71
C MET A 42 10.54 5.02 -0.59
N ARG A 43 10.23 3.73 -0.52
CA ARG A 43 10.26 2.85 -1.69
C ARG A 43 9.16 3.19 -2.70
N PHE A 44 7.94 3.48 -2.24
CA PHE A 44 6.79 3.57 -3.13
C PHE A 44 6.24 4.99 -3.29
N ALA A 45 6.24 5.81 -2.24
CA ALA A 45 5.79 7.20 -2.33
C ALA A 45 6.90 8.12 -2.87
N ALA A 46 8.15 7.90 -2.43
CA ALA A 46 9.31 8.65 -2.93
C ALA A 46 10.06 7.96 -4.08
N ASN A 47 9.62 6.77 -4.50
CA ASN A 47 10.19 6.00 -5.61
C ASN A 47 11.71 5.73 -5.51
N LEU A 48 12.23 5.56 -4.30
CA LEU A 48 13.66 5.30 -4.06
C LEU A 48 14.02 3.82 -4.22
N LYS A 49 15.20 3.55 -4.78
CA LYS A 49 15.78 2.20 -4.85
C LYS A 49 16.29 1.76 -3.48
N ASN A 50 16.45 0.45 -3.29
CA ASN A 50 16.92 -0.10 -2.01
C ASN A 50 18.29 0.44 -1.62
N ARG A 51 19.20 0.63 -2.59
CA ARG A 51 20.51 1.27 -2.40
C ARG A 51 20.45 2.71 -1.87
N GLU A 52 19.49 3.50 -2.38
CA GLU A 52 19.31 4.91 -1.97
C GLU A 52 18.78 4.97 -0.54
N ILE A 53 17.77 4.15 -0.23
CA ILE A 53 17.22 4.00 1.12
C ILE A 53 18.29 3.52 2.10
N ALA A 54 19.09 2.52 1.70
CA ALA A 54 20.18 1.98 2.50
C ALA A 54 21.19 3.08 2.87
N SER A 55 21.55 3.92 1.90
CA SER A 55 22.46 5.05 2.12
C SER A 55 21.87 6.10 3.07
N LEU A 56 20.59 6.42 2.95
CA LEU A 56 19.90 7.38 3.83
C LEU A 56 19.77 6.90 5.28
N LEU A 57 19.62 5.59 5.49
CA LEU A 57 19.38 5.00 6.81
C LEU A 57 20.62 4.36 7.45
N GLY A 58 21.78 4.37 6.78
CA GLY A 58 22.98 3.69 7.27
C GLY A 58 22.83 2.17 7.34
N LEU A 59 22.10 1.57 6.40
CA LEU A 59 21.83 0.13 6.33
C LEU A 59 22.50 -0.50 5.12
N SER A 60 22.55 -1.84 5.07
CA SER A 60 22.88 -2.53 3.83
C SER A 60 21.68 -2.61 2.90
N GLU A 61 21.93 -2.60 1.59
CA GLU A 61 20.89 -2.76 0.57
C GLU A 61 20.11 -4.08 0.75
N ASN A 62 20.79 -5.16 1.14
CA ASN A 62 20.16 -6.45 1.44
C ASN A 62 19.18 -6.35 2.62
N ASN A 63 19.56 -5.65 3.70
CA ASN A 63 18.69 -5.47 4.85
C ASN A 63 17.42 -4.69 4.47
N VAL A 64 17.56 -3.63 3.67
CA VAL A 64 16.40 -2.88 3.14
C VAL A 64 15.50 -3.79 2.29
N GLY A 65 16.10 -4.61 1.41
CA GLY A 65 15.34 -5.58 0.61
C GLY A 65 14.54 -6.57 1.45
N ILE A 66 15.14 -7.11 2.51
CA ILE A 66 14.47 -8.02 3.46
C ILE A 66 13.30 -7.31 4.16
N ILE A 67 13.51 -6.08 4.63
CA ILE A 67 12.45 -5.30 5.29
C ILE A 67 11.29 -5.07 4.33
N VAL A 68 11.56 -4.57 3.12
CA VAL A 68 10.51 -4.35 2.10
C VAL A 68 9.74 -5.65 1.80
N TYR A 69 10.45 -6.76 1.62
CA TYR A 69 9.81 -8.05 1.34
C TYR A 69 8.88 -8.49 2.49
N ARG A 70 9.37 -8.44 3.74
CA ARG A 70 8.59 -8.85 4.92
C ARG A 70 7.37 -7.96 5.13
N SER A 71 7.54 -6.64 5.04
CA SER A 71 6.43 -5.69 5.17
C SER A 71 5.38 -5.91 4.09
N LEU A 72 5.77 -6.07 2.82
CA LEU A 72 4.81 -6.37 1.74
C LEU A 72 4.09 -7.70 1.93
N ARG A 73 4.79 -8.71 2.45
CA ARG A 73 4.17 -10.00 2.78
C ARG A 73 3.12 -9.84 3.88
N GLN A 74 3.43 -9.16 4.96
CA GLN A 74 2.48 -8.88 6.04
C GLN A 74 1.26 -8.09 5.55
N LEU A 75 1.46 -7.04 4.74
CA LEU A 75 0.36 -6.27 4.17
C LEU A 75 -0.55 -7.15 3.29
N ARG A 76 0.03 -8.03 2.46
CA ARG A 76 -0.74 -8.97 1.64
C ARG A 76 -1.55 -9.94 2.49
N GLU A 77 -0.97 -10.50 3.55
CA GLU A 77 -1.67 -11.42 4.45
C GLU A 77 -2.86 -10.74 5.15
N ILE A 78 -2.67 -9.49 5.61
CA ILE A 78 -3.75 -8.71 6.26
C ILE A 78 -4.89 -8.41 5.28
N LEU A 79 -4.57 -7.98 4.07
CA LEU A 79 -5.58 -7.62 3.07
C LEU A 79 -6.32 -8.87 2.56
N ALA A 80 -5.61 -9.97 2.28
CA ALA A 80 -6.23 -11.23 1.86
C ALA A 80 -7.15 -11.83 2.93
N ASN A 81 -6.77 -11.74 4.21
CA ASN A 81 -7.60 -12.23 5.31
C ASN A 81 -8.88 -11.39 5.50
N LYS A 82 -8.89 -10.13 5.04
CA LYS A 82 -10.07 -9.27 5.07
C LYS A 82 -11.06 -9.58 3.94
N GLU A 83 -10.56 -9.84 2.74
CA GLU A 83 -11.39 -10.22 1.59
C GLU A 83 -12.19 -11.51 1.87
N GLY A 84 -11.60 -12.48 2.56
CA GLY A 84 -12.29 -13.72 2.96
C GLY A 84 -13.36 -13.56 4.05
N ASN A 85 -13.48 -12.38 4.68
CA ASN A 85 -14.46 -12.11 5.74
C ASN A 85 -15.71 -11.37 5.22
N HIS A 86 -15.67 -10.81 4.01
CA HIS A 86 -16.80 -10.10 3.39
C HIS A 86 -17.84 -11.04 2.74
N ASP A 87 -17.49 -12.30 2.49
CA ASP A 87 -18.34 -13.32 1.82
C ASP A 87 -19.24 -14.13 2.79
N ARG A 88 -19.33 -13.78 4.08
CA ARG A 88 -20.04 -14.58 5.10
C ARG A 88 -21.16 -13.87 5.86
N VAL A 89 -21.72 -12.78 5.35
CA VAL A 89 -22.88 -12.08 5.96
C VAL A 89 -24.05 -11.95 4.99
#